data_AF-A0A2M7QRX9-F1
#
_entry.id   AF-A0A2M7QRX9-F1
#
_cell.length_a   1.000
_cell.length_b   1.000
_cell.length_c   1.000
_cell.angle_alpha   90.00
_cell.angle_beta   90.00
_cell.angle_gamma   90.00
#
_symmetry.space_group_name_H-M   'P 1'
#
loop_
_entity.id
_entity.type
_entity.pdbx_description
1 polymer ?
#
loop_
_entity_poly.entity_id
_entity_poly.type
_entity_poly.pdbx_seq_one_letter_code
_entity_poly.pdbx_strand_id
1 'polypeptide(L)'
;MRRCGIGLLAACALPAAAQVNVSKRSTVFPGPYVAEIVRIIDGDTIEASVALWPGLRADYAVRVRGIDAPEIFRPDCAEERVWGEQARAQAERLYPPGQEVRL
;
A
#
# COMPACT_ATOMS: atom_id res chain seq x y z
N MET A 1 28.51 31.55 -59.37
CA MET A 1 27.53 30.92 -60.27
C MET A 1 26.87 29.75 -59.56
N ARG A 2 25.52 29.70 -59.49
CA ARG A 2 24.66 28.49 -59.58
C ARG A 2 24.97 27.35 -58.57
N ARG A 3 24.17 26.97 -57.57
CA ARG A 3 22.71 26.68 -57.42
C ARG A 3 22.49 26.43 -55.91
N CYS A 4 21.55 27.05 -55.22
CA CYS A 4 20.14 26.64 -55.08
C CYS A 4 19.93 25.12 -54.94
N GLY A 5 19.88 24.64 -53.70
CA GLY A 5 19.47 23.28 -53.35
C GLY A 5 18.61 23.33 -52.09
N ILE A 6 17.31 23.54 -52.29
CA ILE A 6 16.29 23.46 -51.24
C ILE A 6 16.19 21.98 -50.86
N GLY A 7 16.80 21.61 -49.74
CA GLY A 7 16.63 20.29 -49.13
C GLY A 7 15.25 20.22 -48.49
N LEU A 8 14.34 19.47 -49.11
CA LEU A 8 13.01 19.17 -48.61
C LEU A 8 13.16 18.43 -47.26
N LEU A 9 12.94 19.14 -46.14
CA LEU A 9 12.76 18.52 -44.82
C LEU A 9 11.47 17.71 -44.86
N ALA A 10 11.59 16.41 -45.10
CA ALA A 10 10.50 15.46 -44.92
C ALA A 10 10.14 15.44 -43.43
N ALA A 11 9.11 16.21 -43.05
CA ALA A 11 8.50 16.12 -41.73
C ALA A 11 7.87 14.72 -41.60
N CYS A 12 8.60 13.81 -40.97
CA CYS A 12 8.08 12.52 -40.56
C CYS A 12 7.02 12.81 -39.49
N ALA A 13 5.75 12.82 -39.90
CA ALA A 13 4.63 12.93 -38.99
C ALA A 13 4.60 11.66 -38.14
N LEU A 14 5.28 11.71 -37.01
CA LEU A 14 5.15 10.69 -35.96
C LEU A 14 3.65 10.59 -35.65
N PRO A 15 3.02 9.41 -35.75
CA PRO A 15 1.68 9.26 -35.22
C PRO A 15 1.79 9.61 -33.74
N ALA A 16 1.06 10.64 -33.31
CA ALA A 16 0.93 10.99 -31.92
C ALA A 16 0.48 9.72 -31.19
N ALA A 17 1.41 9.10 -30.46
CA ALA A 17 1.12 7.90 -29.68
C ALA A 17 -0.10 8.22 -28.84
N ALA A 18 -1.19 7.50 -29.07
CA ALA A 18 -2.43 7.65 -28.33
C ALA A 18 -2.07 7.51 -26.84
N GLN A 19 -2.07 8.62 -26.12
CA GLN A 19 -1.77 8.59 -24.70
C GLN A 19 -2.96 7.92 -24.03
N VAL A 20 -2.79 6.64 -23.68
CA VAL A 20 -3.75 5.92 -22.86
C VAL A 20 -3.74 6.61 -21.51
N ASN A 21 -4.76 7.42 -21.25
CA ASN A 21 -4.97 8.04 -19.95
C ASN A 21 -5.44 6.94 -19.00
N VAL A 22 -4.49 6.23 -18.40
CA VAL A 22 -4.73 5.37 -17.25
C VAL A 22 -4.91 6.27 -16.04
N SER A 23 -5.99 7.05 -16.03
CA SER A 23 -6.48 7.62 -14.79
C SER A 23 -6.76 6.42 -13.89
N LYS A 24 -5.92 6.24 -12.86
CA LYS A 24 -6.14 5.26 -11.79
C LYS A 24 -7.46 5.62 -11.11
N ARG A 25 -8.59 5.19 -11.67
CA ARG A 25 -9.76 4.92 -10.86
C ARG A 25 -9.37 3.70 -10.05
N SER A 26 -9.09 3.89 -8.77
CA SER A 26 -8.99 2.75 -7.85
C SER A 26 -10.35 2.08 -7.90
N THR A 27 -10.43 0.95 -8.59
CA THR A 27 -11.60 0.09 -8.53
C THR A 27 -11.73 -0.28 -7.07
N VAL A 28 -12.71 0.30 -6.37
CA VAL A 28 -12.99 -0.05 -4.99
C VAL A 28 -13.64 -1.42 -5.06
N PHE A 29 -12.91 -2.42 -4.61
CA PHE A 29 -13.47 -3.74 -4.42
C PHE A 29 -14.15 -3.72 -3.05
N PRO A 30 -15.49 -3.89 -2.99
CA PRO A 30 -16.20 -3.87 -1.73
C PRO A 30 -15.78 -5.08 -0.89
N GLY A 31 -15.37 -4.82 0.35
CA GLY A 31 -15.17 -5.86 1.37
C GLY A 31 -16.50 -6.40 1.92
N PRO A 32 -16.47 -7.22 2.98
CA PRO A 32 -15.31 -7.48 3.83
C PRO A 32 -14.36 -8.55 3.30
N TYR A 33 -13.06 -8.38 3.54
CA TYR A 33 -12.05 -9.38 3.20
C TYR A 33 -11.73 -10.28 4.39
N VAL A 34 -11.70 -11.59 4.16
CA VAL A 34 -11.24 -12.55 5.18
C VAL A 34 -9.71 -12.52 5.21
N ALA A 35 -9.15 -12.27 6.38
CA ALA A 35 -7.71 -12.21 6.58
C ALA A 35 -7.30 -12.93 7.86
N GLU A 36 -6.06 -13.41 7.90
CA GLU A 36 -5.45 -14.02 9.07
C GLU A 36 -4.39 -13.05 9.63
N ILE A 37 -4.41 -12.80 10.93
CA ILE A 37 -3.42 -11.95 11.58
C ILE A 37 -2.06 -12.66 11.55
N VAL A 38 -1.05 -12.03 10.93
CA VAL A 38 0.32 -12.57 10.88
C VAL A 38 1.10 -12.11 12.10
N ARG A 39 1.10 -10.79 12.36
CA ARG A 39 1.73 -10.17 13.53
C ARG A 39 1.25 -8.74 13.72
N ILE A 40 1.49 -8.20 14.91
CA ILE A 40 1.31 -6.78 15.19
C ILE A 40 2.62 -6.05 14.86
N ILE A 41 2.51 -4.97 14.08
CA ILE A 41 3.65 -4.10 13.75
C ILE A 41 3.77 -3.03 14.84
N ASP A 42 2.71 -2.23 14.99
CA ASP A 42 2.55 -1.16 15.98
C ASP A 42 1.17 -1.29 16.65
N GLY A 43 0.89 -0.48 17.68
CA GLY A 43 -0.36 -0.58 18.45
C GLY A 43 -1.65 -0.37 17.64
N ASP A 44 -1.56 0.16 16.42
CA ASP A 44 -2.68 0.39 15.50
C ASP A 44 -2.47 -0.25 14.12
N THR A 45 -1.32 -0.89 13.87
CA THR A 45 -0.90 -1.36 12.55
C THR A 45 -0.62 -2.86 12.61
N ILE A 46 -1.39 -3.63 11.82
CA ILE A 46 -1.42 -5.09 11.88
C ILE A 46 -1.02 -5.66 10.52
N GLU A 47 -0.11 -6.62 10.49
CA GLU A 47 0.14 -7.41 9.28
C GLU A 47 -0.93 -8.51 9.18
N ALA A 48 -1.70 -8.49 8.09
CA ALA A 48 -2.78 -9.42 7.83
C ALA A 48 -2.58 -10.11 6.46
N SER A 49 -2.71 -11.43 6.44
CA SER A 49 -2.68 -12.23 5.23
C SER A 49 -4.09 -12.41 4.69
N VAL A 50 -4.40 -11.75 3.57
CA VAL A 50 -5.74 -11.73 2.96
C VAL A 50 -5.88 -12.85 1.96
N ALA A 51 -6.92 -13.67 2.09
CA ALA A 51 -7.25 -14.72 1.13
C ALA A 51 -8.05 -14.13 -0.05
N LEU A 52 -7.41 -13.99 -1.21
CA LEU A 52 -8.02 -13.38 -2.40
C LEU A 52 -8.64 -14.43 -3.33
N TRP A 53 -8.03 -15.62 -3.43
CA TRP A 53 -8.48 -16.73 -4.27
C TRP A 53 -7.85 -18.05 -3.75
N PRO A 54 -8.38 -19.25 -4.09
CA PRO A 54 -7.67 -20.50 -3.82
C PRO A 54 -6.19 -20.47 -4.24
N GLY A 55 -5.31 -20.61 -3.26
CA GLY A 55 -3.85 -20.57 -3.44
C GLY A 55 -3.25 -19.16 -3.60
N LEU A 56 -4.06 -18.09 -3.65
CA LEU A 56 -3.59 -16.71 -3.72
C LEU A 56 -3.90 -15.97 -2.42
N ARG A 57 -2.83 -15.68 -1.68
CA ARG A 57 -2.85 -14.81 -0.50
C ARG A 57 -2.00 -13.57 -0.77
N ALA A 58 -2.36 -12.46 -0.13
CA ALA A 58 -1.58 -11.24 -0.17
C ALA A 58 -1.46 -10.66 1.25
N ASP A 59 -0.24 -10.31 1.64
CA ASP A 59 0.04 -9.78 2.98
C ASP A 59 0.02 -8.24 2.92
N TYR A 60 -0.72 -7.64 3.86
CA TYR A 60 -0.89 -6.20 3.94
C TYR A 60 -0.68 -5.72 5.37
N ALA A 61 0.00 -4.57 5.50
CA ALA A 61 -0.03 -3.79 6.74
C ALA A 61 -1.32 -2.94 6.76
N VAL A 62 -2.24 -3.29 7.67
CA VAL A 62 -3.55 -2.66 7.82
C VAL A 62 -3.53 -1.78 9.06
N ARG A 63 -3.83 -0.48 8.89
CA ARG A 63 -3.98 0.47 10.00
C ARG A 63 -5.43 0.56 10.46
N VAL A 64 -5.64 0.47 11.76
CA VAL A 64 -6.97 0.61 12.36
C VAL A 64 -7.42 2.06 12.28
N ARG A 65 -8.56 2.30 11.65
CA ARG A 65 -9.09 3.66 11.47
C ARG A 65 -9.48 4.27 12.81
N GLY A 66 -9.05 5.50 13.05
CA GLY A 66 -9.42 6.27 14.24
C GLY A 66 -8.60 5.90 15.49
N ILE A 67 -7.58 5.07 15.33
CA ILE A 67 -6.57 4.79 16.36
C ILE A 67 -5.24 5.28 15.82
N ASP A 68 -4.49 5.96 16.68
CA ASP A 68 -3.13 6.43 16.41
C ASP A 68 -2.27 6.01 17.59
N ALA A 69 -1.46 4.96 17.40
CA ALA A 69 -0.61 4.42 18.46
C ALA A 69 0.82 4.97 18.33
N PRO A 70 1.57 5.11 19.44
CA PRO A 70 2.97 5.47 19.38
C PRO A 70 3.79 4.49 18.54
N GLU A 71 4.71 5.03 17.75
CA GLU A 71 5.54 4.26 16.82
C GLU A 71 6.66 3.50 17.56
N ILE A 72 6.94 2.25 17.16
CA ILE A 72 7.97 1.43 17.86
C ILE A 72 9.31 1.47 17.14
N PHE A 73 9.32 1.59 15.81
CA PHE A 73 10.54 1.45 15.03
C PHE A 73 11.48 2.66 15.12
N ARG A 74 10.93 3.88 15.19
CA ARG A 74 11.69 5.14 15.28
C ARG A 74 10.98 6.16 16.18
N PRO A 75 10.91 5.90 17.49
CA PRO A 75 10.32 6.84 18.44
C PRO A 75 11.22 8.05 18.61
N ASP A 76 10.62 9.21 18.88
CA ASP A 76 11.30 10.47 19.14
C ASP A 76 11.92 10.51 20.55
N CYS A 77 11.37 9.74 21.50
CA CYS A 77 11.91 9.62 22.86
C CYS A 77 11.79 8.20 23.46
N ALA A 78 12.42 8.00 24.63
CA ALA A 78 12.43 6.70 25.31
C ALA A 78 11.04 6.34 25.87
N GLU A 79 10.29 7.33 26.34
CA GLU A 79 8.94 7.18 26.88
C GLU A 79 7.95 6.75 25.79
N GLU A 80 8.06 7.34 24.60
CA GLU A 80 7.23 6.99 23.45
C GLU A 80 7.42 5.52 23.06
N ARG A 81 8.67 5.03 23.06
CA ARG A 81 8.96 3.61 22.82
C ARG A 81 8.23 2.70 23.81
N VAL A 82 8.24 3.06 25.10
CA VAL A 82 7.57 2.26 26.15
C VAL A 82 6.07 2.24 25.92
N TRP A 83 5.46 3.38 25.59
CA TRP A 83 4.02 3.43 25.28
C TRP A 83 3.68 2.66 23.99
N GLY A 84 4.54 2.72 22.98
CA GLY A 84 4.40 1.93 21.75
C GLY A 84 4.44 0.43 22.03
N GLU A 85 5.40 -0.04 22.82
CA GLU A 85 5.49 -1.44 23.26
C GLU A 85 4.25 -1.89 24.05
N GLN A 86 3.73 -1.04 24.94
CA GLN A 86 2.49 -1.31 25.68
C GLN A 86 1.27 -1.38 24.76
N ALA A 87 1.15 -0.45 23.82
CA ALA A 87 0.07 -0.43 22.85
C ALA A 87 0.10 -1.68 21.95
N ARG A 88 1.29 -2.08 21.50
CA ARG A 88 1.48 -3.34 20.76
C ARG A 88 1.12 -4.56 21.59
N ALA A 89 1.56 -4.64 22.84
CA ALA A 89 1.19 -5.76 23.71
C ALA A 89 -0.33 -5.85 23.92
N GLN A 90 -1.00 -4.70 24.01
CA GLN A 90 -2.46 -4.66 24.07
C GLN A 90 -3.11 -5.12 22.75
N ALA A 91 -2.58 -4.69 21.60
CA ALA A 91 -3.06 -5.14 20.29
C ALA A 91 -2.85 -6.65 20.09
N GLU A 92 -1.71 -7.21 20.51
CA GLU A 92 -1.43 -8.65 20.45
C GLU A 92 -2.42 -9.47 21.29
N ARG A 93 -2.90 -8.93 22.42
CA ARG A 93 -3.95 -9.56 23.23
C ARG A 93 -5.33 -9.56 22.57
N LEU A 94 -5.64 -8.51 21.81
CA LEU A 94 -6.93 -8.36 21.13
C LEU A 94 -6.97 -9.11 19.79
N TYR A 95 -5.82 -9.17 19.11
CA TYR A 95 -5.64 -9.75 17.79
C TYR A 95 -4.40 -10.66 17.76
N PRO A 96 -4.45 -11.83 18.43
CA PRO A 96 -3.34 -12.77 18.42
C PRO A 96 -3.05 -13.28 16.99
N PRO A 97 -1.77 -13.60 16.68
CA PRO A 97 -1.41 -14.26 15.42
C PRO A 97 -2.22 -15.53 15.17
N GLY A 98 -2.62 -15.75 13.92
CA GLY A 98 -3.49 -16.84 13.48
C GLY A 98 -4.99 -16.58 13.66
N GLN A 99 -5.39 -15.47 14.30
CA GLN A 99 -6.80 -15.10 14.37
C GLN A 99 -7.34 -14.70 13.00
N GLU A 100 -8.51 -15.22 12.63
CA GLU A 100 -9.24 -14.77 11.45
C GLU A 100 -9.99 -13.46 11.75
N VAL A 101 -9.88 -12.48 10.86
CA VAL A 101 -10.55 -11.18 10.93
C VAL A 101 -11.21 -10.80 9.60
N ARG A 102 -12.09 -9.80 9.66
CA ARG A 102 -12.75 -9.21 8.50
C ARG A 102 -12.34 -7.75 8.36
N LEU A 103 -11.73 -7.40 7.23
CA LEU A 103 -11.28 -6.05 6.89
C LEU A 103 -12.36 -5.25 6.17
#